data_AF-A0A7X6WSN9-F1
#
_entry.id   AF-A0A7X6WSN9-F1
#
_cell.length_a   1.000
_cell.length_b   1.000
_cell.length_c   1.000
_cell.angle_alpha   90.00
_cell.angle_beta   90.00
_cell.angle_gamma   90.00
#
_symmetry.space_group_name_H-M   'P 1'
#
loop_
_entity.id
_entity.type
_entity.pdbx_description
1 polymer ?
#
loop_
_entity_poly.entity_id
_entity_poly.type
_entity_poly.pdbx_seq_one_letter_code
_entity_poly.pdbx_strand_id
1 'polypeptide(L)'
;MESADIEAEVNSRFLEEILSELIKKLPSERRRIFLLSRKDNLSNKEIATRLQISEKTVETQIRRSLVFLREKMKYYLNSLFL
;
A
#
# COMPACT_ATOMS: atom_id res chain seq x y z
N MET A 1 17.27 12.02 23.96
CA MET A 1 16.22 10.97 24.02
C MET A 1 14.95 11.52 23.40
N GLU A 2 14.40 12.62 23.95
CA GLU A 2 13.18 13.29 23.45
C GLU A 2 13.23 13.76 21.98
N SER A 3 14.36 14.23 21.47
CA SER A 3 14.48 14.69 20.08
C SER A 3 14.43 13.57 19.04
N ALA A 4 14.97 12.40 19.35
CA ALA A 4 14.98 11.24 18.45
C ALA A 4 13.59 10.61 18.33
N ASP A 5 12.83 10.63 19.44
CA ASP A 5 11.46 10.14 19.46
C ASP A 5 10.52 11.03 18.62
N ILE A 6 10.70 12.36 18.69
CA ILE A 6 9.94 13.32 17.87
C ILE A 6 10.24 13.13 16.38
N GLU A 7 11.52 12.96 16.02
CA GLU A 7 11.93 12.75 14.63
C GLU A 7 11.33 11.45 14.07
N ALA A 8 11.36 10.36 14.85
CA ALA A 8 10.77 9.09 14.46
C ALA A 8 9.25 9.21 14.22
N GLU A 9 8.54 9.92 15.09
CA GLU A 9 7.09 10.11 14.94
C GLU A 9 6.72 10.97 13.73
N VAL A 10 7.47 12.06 13.49
CA VAL A 10 7.28 12.90 12.30
C VAL A 10 7.52 12.08 11.02
N ASN A 11 8.62 11.31 10.98
CA ASN A 11 8.93 10.45 9.84
C ASN A 11 7.86 9.38 9.61
N SER A 12 7.29 8.79 10.68
CA SER A 12 6.19 7.82 10.56
C SER A 12 4.95 8.45 9.91
N ARG A 13 4.51 9.61 10.40
CA ARG A 13 3.34 10.32 9.85
C ARG A 13 3.55 10.69 8.38
N PHE A 14 4.73 11.18 8.04
CA PHE A 14 5.08 11.52 6.66
C PHE A 14 5.03 10.30 5.73
N LEU A 15 5.58 9.16 6.17
CA LEU A 15 5.53 7.91 5.39
C LEU A 15 4.11 7.38 5.22
N GLU A 16 3.25 7.51 6.23
CA GLU A 16 1.84 7.14 6.16
C GLU A 16 1.08 7.99 5.14
N GLU A 17 1.30 9.30 5.14
CA GLU A 17 0.69 10.21 4.17
C GLU A 17 1.12 9.89 2.73
N ILE A 18 2.42 9.68 2.50
CA ILE A 18 2.94 9.28 1.19
C ILE A 18 2.31 7.96 0.75
N LEU A 19 2.27 6.96 1.63
CA LEU A 19 1.68 5.66 1.30
C LEU A 19 0.21 5.80 0.92
N SER A 20 -0.56 6.61 1.67
CA SER A 20 -1.96 6.91 1.38
C SER A 20 -2.13 7.53 -0.01
N GLU A 21 -1.30 8.52 -0.36
CA GLU A 21 -1.32 9.16 -1.68
C GLU A 21 -0.92 8.21 -2.82
N LEU A 22 0.06 7.33 -2.58
CA LEU A 22 0.43 6.31 -3.57
C LEU A 22 -0.67 5.28 -3.77
N ILE A 23 -1.37 4.87 -2.71
CA ILE A 23 -2.54 3.98 -2.82
C ILE A 23 -3.63 4.65 -3.66
N LYS A 24 -3.89 5.96 -3.49
CA LYS A 24 -4.85 6.70 -4.33
C LYS A 24 -4.46 6.71 -5.81
N LYS A 25 -3.17 6.68 -6.14
CA LYS A 25 -2.65 6.62 -7.53
C LYS A 25 -2.75 5.25 -8.19
N LEU A 26 -3.12 4.19 -7.47
CA LEU A 26 -3.43 2.90 -8.10
C LEU A 26 -4.69 3.02 -8.97
N PRO A 27 -4.78 2.29 -10.11
CA PRO A 27 -6.03 2.16 -10.85
C PRO A 27 -7.18 1.70 -9.95
N SER A 28 -8.39 2.21 -10.18
CA SER A 28 -9.55 2.05 -9.28
C SER A 28 -9.78 0.60 -8.83
N GLU A 29 -9.86 -0.35 -9.76
CA GLU A 29 -10.08 -1.77 -9.45
C GLU A 29 -8.92 -2.39 -8.68
N ARG A 30 -7.69 -2.02 -9.03
CA ARG A 30 -6.49 -2.48 -8.32
C ARG A 30 -6.46 -1.94 -6.89
N ARG A 31 -6.77 -0.65 -6.71
CA ARG A 31 -6.88 0.00 -5.40
C ARG A 31 -7.92 -0.69 -4.54
N ARG A 32 -9.10 -0.98 -5.10
CA ARG A 32 -10.19 -1.68 -4.42
C ARG A 32 -9.76 -3.07 -3.94
N ILE A 33 -9.14 -3.87 -4.81
CA ILE A 33 -8.60 -5.20 -4.45
C ILE A 33 -7.55 -5.08 -3.34
N PHE A 34 -6.62 -4.13 -3.45
CA PHE A 34 -5.58 -3.90 -2.45
C PHE A 34 -6.16 -3.52 -1.08
N LEU A 35 -7.14 -2.62 -1.03
CA LEU A 35 -7.79 -2.19 0.21
C LEU A 35 -8.57 -3.32 0.87
N LEU A 36 -9.32 -4.12 0.11
CA LEU A 36 -10.02 -5.29 0.65
C LEU A 36 -9.04 -6.27 1.31
N SER A 37 -7.85 -6.46 0.72
CA SER A 37 -6.82 -7.33 1.29
C SER A 37 -6.12 -6.72 2.52
N ARG A 38 -5.82 -5.42 2.52
CA ARG A 38 -4.94 -4.80 3.54
C ARG A 38 -5.67 -4.04 4.64
N LYS A 39 -6.87 -3.53 4.38
CA LYS A 39 -7.70 -2.85 5.39
C LYS A 39 -8.75 -3.78 5.95
N ASP A 40 -9.39 -4.55 5.08
CA ASP A 40 -10.50 -5.43 5.47
C ASP A 40 -10.03 -6.86 5.78
N ASN A 41 -8.73 -7.15 5.62
CA ASN A 41 -8.09 -8.45 5.87
C ASN A 41 -8.74 -9.64 5.14
N LEU A 42 -9.41 -9.39 4.01
CA LEU A 42 -10.02 -10.45 3.21
C LEU A 42 -8.96 -11.28 2.49
N SER A 43 -9.18 -12.60 2.47
CA SER A 43 -8.40 -13.54 1.67
C SER A 43 -8.63 -13.33 0.16
N ASN A 44 -7.69 -13.82 -0.66
CA ASN A 44 -7.84 -13.76 -2.11
C ASN A 44 -9.14 -14.42 -2.60
N LYS A 45 -9.54 -15.51 -1.95
CA LYS A 45 -10.78 -16.23 -2.22
C LYS A 45 -12.01 -15.39 -1.93
N GLU A 46 -12.09 -14.77 -0.75
CA GLU A 46 -13.21 -13.90 -0.38
C GLU A 46 -13.33 -12.69 -1.32
N ILE A 47 -12.21 -12.10 -1.71
CA ILE A 47 -12.18 -11.00 -2.69
C ILE A 47 -12.66 -11.49 -4.06
N ALA A 48 -12.16 -12.63 -4.52
CA ALA A 48 -12.54 -13.22 -5.80
C ALA A 48 -14.05 -13.47 -5.87
N THR A 49 -14.63 -14.07 -4.83
CA THR A 49 -16.08 -14.27 -4.70
C THR A 49 -16.84 -12.94 -4.69
N ARG A 50 -16.40 -11.98 -3.87
CA ARG A 50 -17.08 -10.66 -3.74
C ARG A 50 -17.07 -9.86 -5.03
N LEU A 51 -16.01 -9.99 -5.82
CA LEU A 51 -15.80 -9.21 -7.05
C LEU A 51 -16.15 -9.97 -8.32
N GLN A 52 -16.53 -11.24 -8.23
CA GLN A 52 -16.83 -12.13 -9.36
C GLN A 52 -15.67 -12.19 -10.38
N ILE A 53 -14.44 -12.34 -9.87
CA ILE A 53 -13.21 -12.52 -10.65
C ILE A 53 -12.45 -13.76 -10.16
N SER A 54 -11.44 -14.20 -10.90
CA SER A 54 -10.61 -15.33 -10.45
C SER A 54 -9.70 -14.94 -9.27
N GLU A 55 -9.39 -15.89 -8.39
CA GLU A 55 -8.36 -15.73 -7.36
C GLU A 55 -7.00 -15.33 -7.97
N LYS A 56 -6.69 -15.82 -9.18
CA LYS A 56 -5.48 -15.46 -9.91
C LYS A 56 -5.44 -13.98 -10.32
N THR A 57 -6.60 -13.42 -10.68
CA THR A 57 -6.75 -11.99 -10.97
C THR A 57 -6.47 -11.18 -9.70
N VAL A 58 -7.02 -11.59 -8.55
CA VAL A 58 -6.76 -10.95 -7.26
C VAL A 58 -5.27 -10.97 -6.92
N GLU A 59 -4.64 -12.14 -6.93
CA GLU A 59 -3.19 -12.31 -6.68
C GLU A 59 -2.36 -11.39 -7.57
N THR A 60 -2.67 -11.34 -8.87
CA THR A 60 -1.98 -10.51 -9.86
C THR A 60 -2.11 -9.02 -9.54
N GLN A 61 -3.30 -8.55 -9.16
CA GLN A 61 -3.53 -7.15 -8.82
C GLN A 61 -2.86 -6.78 -7.50
N ILE A 62 -2.86 -7.66 -6.50
CA ILE A 62 -2.10 -7.47 -5.25
C ILE A 62 -0.61 -7.36 -5.53
N ARG A 63 -0.04 -8.30 -6.29
CA ARG A 63 1.38 -8.28 -6.68
C ARG A 63 1.74 -6.97 -7.40
N ARG A 64 0.95 -6.57 -8.39
CA ARG A 64 1.16 -5.31 -9.14
C ARG A 64 1.05 -4.08 -8.24
N SER A 65 0.18 -4.09 -7.23
CA SER A 65 0.09 -3.01 -6.25
C SER A 65 1.37 -2.91 -5.42
N LEU A 66 1.86 -4.03 -4.89
CA LEU A 66 3.07 -4.06 -4.08
C LEU A 66 4.32 -3.63 -4.86
N VAL A 67 4.45 -4.05 -6.12
CA VAL A 67 5.55 -3.60 -7.00
C VAL A 67 5.50 -2.09 -7.18
N PHE A 68 4.34 -1.54 -7.56
CA PHE A 68 4.17 -0.09 -7.74
C PHE A 68 4.48 0.69 -6.46
N LEU A 69 3.92 0.28 -5.32
CA LEU A 69 4.12 0.96 -4.04
C LEU A 69 5.59 0.93 -3.64
N ARG A 70 6.27 -0.22 -3.76
CA ARG A 70 7.70 -0.35 -3.45
C ARG A 70 8.56 0.54 -4.34
N GLU A 71 8.32 0.54 -5.65
CA GLU A 71 9.08 1.39 -6.59
C GLU A 71 8.91 2.87 -6.29
N LYS A 72 7.69 3.30 -5.98
CA LYS A 72 7.43 4.71 -5.66
C LYS A 72 7.94 5.11 -4.28
N MET A 73 7.84 4.23 -3.28
CA MET A 73 8.36 4.50 -1.93
C MET A 73 9.88 4.63 -1.88
N LYS A 74 10.63 3.92 -2.74
CA LYS A 74 12.11 4.05 -2.80
C LYS A 74 12.58 5.49 -2.95
N TYR A 75 11.90 6.30 -3.77
CA TYR A 75 12.26 7.71 -3.95
C TYR A 75 12.16 8.51 -2.66
N TYR A 76 11.14 8.23 -1.85
CA TYR A 76 10.90 8.94 -0.58
C TYR A 76 11.82 8.42 0.53
N LEU A 77 12.02 7.11 0.63
CA LEU A 77 12.94 6.52 1.59
C LEU A 77 14.37 7.02 1.38
N ASN A 78 14.83 7.10 0.13
CA ASN A 78 16.15 7.65 -0.17
C ASN A 78 16.29 9.10 0.32
N SER A 79 15.23 9.91 0.25
CA SER A 79 15.23 11.30 0.73
C SER A 79 15.17 11.45 2.26
N LEU A 80 14.73 10.42 2.98
CA LEU A 80 14.68 10.39 4.45
C LEU A 80 16.01 9.95 5.07
N PHE A 81 16.86 9.27 4.30
CA PHE A 81 18.13 8.70 4.77
C PHE A 81 19.37 9.37 4.12
N LEU A 82 19.19 10.52 3.48
CA LEU A 82 20.22 11.40 2.92
C LEU A 82 20.25 12.71 3.70
#